data_AF-A0A519V147-F1
#
_entry.id   AF-A0A519V147-F1
#
_cell.length_a   1.000
_cell.length_b   1.000
_cell.length_c   1.000
_cell.angle_alpha   90.00
_cell.angle_beta   90.00
_cell.angle_gamma   90.00
#
_symmetry.space_group_name_H-M   'P 1'
#
loop_
_entity.id
_entity.type
_entity.pdbx_description
1 polymer ?
#
loop_
_entity_poly.entity_id
_entity_poly.type
_entity_poly.pdbx_seq_one_letter_code
_entity_poly.pdbx_strand_id
1 'polypeptide(L)'
;MQQKEKKPDGIFDFEAENKPFTLSQLAQQNTSQSNFPGSSGSGVGPLINNTNNGYVTIDPLNGRIIFPLLEPFGNDLAAKFSLPGEQVLADKYTFPQLYDSTKVVAQQLFSNKDLYIIKGNYQSEISSEFSLNSINVTEGSVKVFAGTIPLIEGSDYTVDYQGGRVRIINTAVLISGQPIRITTENNELFGLQQKSLFGTRFDYHVNNKLTFGGTLMHLSEKPLTQKVNYREEPISNTIWGLDMNYSSPSRLLTKLVDKIPFISTKAPSSISFSGEYAQLIPGHPSAINSGGEKGGASYLDDFEASRSIIDLKSSVPWQISSTPQFFSESQLVDNLAYGYNRAKLAFYNIDPTFYTTGSSDLPNSLKNNRTELSNHYVREIIEQEVFPFKEISTGQSIRLPTLDLAYYPMLRGPYNYTPTGFAANGFLNNPKSRWGGISRRIDVNDFEANNIEYIELWLMDPFMYKPASQGGDLYFNIGNISEDLLKDGRKALENGLPANEDPTKYDETNWGRVSKLQPVVQAFDNEPAARKAQDVGLDGLSNTSEKVKFAAQIAQIKTQLNPDAAAALDNDPSSDDYGYFRGSNLDNINAGVLRRYQNYNGPEGNSKTSQQSRDELGIENSAST
;
A
#
# COMPACT_ATOMS: atom_id res chain seq x y z
N MET A 1 -7.29 -50.04 -9.23
CA MET A 1 -8.05 -48.78 -9.26
C MET A 1 -8.64 -48.64 -10.65
N GLN A 2 -9.96 -48.39 -10.74
CA GLN A 2 -10.65 -48.23 -12.02
C GLN A 2 -10.09 -47.00 -12.73
N GLN A 3 -9.46 -47.20 -13.90
CA GLN A 3 -9.20 -46.13 -14.86
C GLN A 3 -10.55 -45.58 -15.28
N LYS A 4 -10.92 -44.40 -14.79
CA LYS A 4 -12.11 -43.69 -15.27
C LYS A 4 -11.79 -43.12 -16.65
N GLU A 5 -12.66 -43.39 -17.61
CA GLU A 5 -12.56 -42.90 -18.98
C GLU A 5 -12.50 -41.37 -19.01
N LYS A 6 -11.55 -40.84 -19.79
CA LYS A 6 -11.55 -39.44 -20.23
C LYS A 6 -12.88 -39.14 -20.92
N LYS A 7 -13.67 -38.23 -20.37
CA LYS A 7 -14.79 -37.64 -21.12
C LYS A 7 -14.25 -36.62 -22.12
N PRO A 8 -14.80 -36.56 -23.34
CA PRO A 8 -14.30 -35.66 -24.39
C PRO A 8 -14.96 -34.28 -24.29
N ASP A 9 -14.83 -33.57 -23.17
CA ASP A 9 -15.44 -32.24 -22.99
C ASP A 9 -14.46 -31.08 -22.69
N GLY A 10 -13.14 -31.31 -22.67
CA GLY A 10 -12.17 -30.23 -22.53
C GLY A 10 -10.71 -30.67 -22.59
N ILE A 11 -9.79 -29.70 -22.79
CA ILE A 11 -8.33 -29.90 -22.71
C ILE A 11 -7.89 -30.21 -21.26
N PHE A 12 -8.69 -29.80 -20.26
CA PHE A 12 -8.42 -29.98 -18.84
C PHE A 12 -9.62 -30.67 -18.17
N ASP A 13 -9.35 -31.77 -17.46
CA ASP A 13 -10.32 -32.46 -16.60
C ASP A 13 -10.05 -32.04 -15.15
N PHE A 14 -11.05 -31.46 -14.49
CA PHE A 14 -10.91 -30.91 -13.14
C PHE A 14 -11.53 -31.88 -12.12
N GLU A 15 -10.70 -32.59 -11.37
CA GLU A 15 -11.10 -33.42 -10.24
C GLU A 15 -10.81 -32.73 -8.89
N ALA A 16 -11.84 -32.62 -8.05
CA ALA A 16 -11.69 -32.22 -6.65
C ALA A 16 -11.36 -33.47 -5.79
N GLU A 17 -10.25 -33.43 -5.05
CA GLU A 17 -9.88 -34.48 -4.11
C GLU A 17 -9.80 -33.91 -2.69
N ASN A 18 -10.61 -34.41 -1.75
CA ASN A 18 -10.66 -33.92 -0.36
C ASN A 18 -9.50 -34.44 0.50
N LYS A 19 -8.25 -34.20 0.09
CA LYS A 19 -7.05 -34.53 0.89
C LYS A 19 -6.16 -33.30 1.07
N PRO A 20 -6.23 -32.62 2.24
CA PRO A 20 -5.35 -31.49 2.51
C PRO A 20 -3.89 -31.94 2.51
N PHE A 21 -2.98 -31.04 2.11
CA PHE A 21 -1.55 -31.27 2.21
C PHE A 21 -1.17 -31.55 3.66
N THR A 22 -0.79 -32.79 3.97
CA THR A 22 -0.23 -33.13 5.29
C THR A 22 1.29 -33.05 5.21
N LEU A 23 1.90 -32.30 6.13
CA LEU A 23 3.35 -32.31 6.36
C LEU A 23 3.75 -33.74 6.72
N SER A 24 4.50 -34.39 5.83
CA SER A 24 4.90 -35.80 5.95
C SER A 24 5.66 -36.05 7.26
N GLN A 25 5.12 -36.93 8.11
CA GLN A 25 5.88 -37.56 9.19
C GLN A 25 6.97 -38.45 8.57
N LEU A 26 8.23 -38.19 8.95
CA LEU A 26 9.40 -39.03 8.69
C LEU A 26 9.17 -40.45 9.26
N ALA A 27 8.91 -41.43 8.39
CA ALA A 27 8.94 -42.83 8.75
C ALA A 27 10.37 -43.38 8.56
N GLN A 28 11.11 -43.50 9.65
CA GLN A 28 12.29 -44.37 9.76
C GLN A 28 11.87 -45.82 9.50
N GLN A 29 12.43 -46.48 8.47
CA GLN A 29 12.55 -47.94 8.46
C GLN A 29 13.96 -48.37 8.08
N ASN A 30 14.65 -48.90 9.09
CA ASN A 30 15.90 -49.65 9.02
C ASN A 30 15.77 -50.83 8.03
N THR A 31 16.75 -50.98 7.14
CA THR A 31 16.99 -52.23 6.40
C THR A 31 18.42 -52.70 6.64
N SER A 32 18.57 -53.81 7.37
CA SER A 32 19.82 -54.56 7.51
C SER A 32 19.78 -55.80 6.61
N GLN A 33 20.85 -55.98 5.84
CA GLN A 33 21.09 -56.99 4.80
C GLN A 33 21.19 -58.44 5.31
N SER A 34 20.94 -59.41 4.43
CA SER A 34 21.78 -60.62 4.31
C SER A 34 21.76 -61.20 2.87
N ASN A 35 22.94 -61.65 2.43
CA ASN A 35 23.34 -62.10 1.08
C ASN A 35 23.06 -63.60 0.84
N PHE A 36 22.81 -64.03 -0.42
CA PHE A 36 23.53 -65.09 -1.17
C PHE A 36 23.06 -65.15 -2.65
N PRO A 37 23.90 -65.56 -3.63
CA PRO A 37 23.69 -65.30 -5.07
C PRO A 37 23.19 -66.51 -5.87
N GLY A 38 22.30 -66.28 -6.84
CA GLY A 38 21.88 -67.28 -7.82
C GLY A 38 20.84 -66.78 -8.85
N SER A 39 21.31 -66.57 -10.08
CA SER A 39 20.60 -66.56 -11.38
C SER A 39 19.26 -65.81 -11.59
N SER A 40 19.33 -64.86 -12.53
CA SER A 40 18.35 -64.53 -13.59
C SER A 40 16.94 -64.10 -13.19
N GLY A 41 16.65 -62.80 -13.37
CA GLY A 41 15.28 -62.30 -13.47
C GLY A 41 15.20 -60.78 -13.38
N SER A 42 14.57 -60.17 -14.38
CA SER A 42 14.24 -58.76 -14.60
C SER A 42 14.20 -57.84 -13.37
N GLY A 43 14.89 -56.70 -13.49
CA GLY A 43 14.88 -55.61 -12.53
C GLY A 43 13.47 -55.06 -12.29
N VAL A 44 12.96 -55.30 -11.08
CA VAL A 44 11.81 -54.58 -10.53
C VAL A 44 12.38 -53.36 -9.80
N GLY A 45 12.34 -52.21 -10.46
CA GLY A 45 12.62 -50.92 -9.81
C GLY A 45 11.61 -50.68 -8.68
N PRO A 46 11.99 -49.93 -7.62
CA PRO A 46 11.09 -49.66 -6.51
C PRO A 46 9.86 -48.92 -7.02
N LEU A 47 8.67 -49.47 -6.76
CA LEU A 47 7.41 -48.78 -6.93
C LEU A 47 7.42 -47.53 -6.05
N ILE A 48 7.67 -46.39 -6.68
CA ILE A 48 7.38 -45.08 -6.11
C ILE A 48 5.84 -45.01 -6.06
N ASN A 49 5.25 -45.41 -4.94
CA ASN A 49 3.85 -45.14 -4.67
C ASN A 49 3.72 -43.62 -4.54
N ASN A 50 3.40 -42.97 -5.67
CA ASN A 50 3.04 -41.56 -5.75
C ASN A 50 1.73 -41.39 -4.99
N THR A 51 1.84 -41.26 -3.67
CA THR A 51 0.70 -41.02 -2.79
C THR A 51 0.40 -39.55 -2.96
N ASN A 52 -0.55 -39.21 -3.83
CA ASN A 52 -1.03 -37.83 -4.01
C ASN A 52 -1.51 -37.30 -2.65
N ASN A 53 -0.64 -36.54 -1.99
CA ASN A 53 -0.97 -35.72 -0.83
C ASN A 53 -1.15 -34.30 -1.33
N GLY A 54 -2.40 -33.94 -1.65
CA GLY A 54 -2.76 -32.60 -2.10
C GLY A 54 -3.93 -32.59 -3.09
N TYR A 55 -4.59 -31.45 -3.17
CA TYR A 55 -5.63 -31.17 -4.16
C TYR A 55 -5.05 -31.26 -5.58
N VAL A 56 -5.60 -32.13 -6.44
CA VAL A 56 -5.06 -32.35 -7.79
C VAL A 56 -5.40 -31.19 -8.73
N THR A 57 -6.64 -30.71 -8.73
CA THR A 57 -7.03 -29.59 -9.60
C THR A 57 -7.94 -28.54 -8.97
N ILE A 58 -8.49 -28.79 -7.79
CA ILE A 58 -9.35 -27.84 -7.08
C ILE A 58 -9.02 -27.89 -5.60
N ASP A 59 -8.66 -26.74 -5.03
CA ASP A 59 -8.62 -26.49 -3.59
C ASP A 59 -10.00 -25.91 -3.17
N PRO A 60 -10.89 -26.73 -2.60
CA PRO A 60 -12.24 -26.32 -2.23
C PRO A 60 -12.26 -25.40 -1.00
N LEU A 61 -11.21 -25.38 -0.18
CA LEU A 61 -11.15 -24.55 1.01
C LEU A 61 -10.95 -23.07 0.64
N ASN A 62 -10.06 -22.83 -0.32
CA ASN A 62 -9.71 -21.48 -0.77
C ASN A 62 -10.31 -21.11 -2.13
N GLY A 63 -11.09 -22.00 -2.74
CA GLY A 63 -11.70 -21.80 -4.06
C GLY A 63 -10.67 -21.65 -5.20
N ARG A 64 -9.50 -22.29 -5.08
CA ARG A 64 -8.43 -22.18 -6.09
C ARG A 64 -8.56 -23.30 -7.12
N ILE A 65 -8.48 -22.93 -8.39
CA ILE A 65 -8.35 -23.87 -9.50
C ILE A 65 -6.84 -24.07 -9.75
N ILE A 66 -6.40 -25.32 -9.81
CA ILE A 66 -5.02 -25.72 -10.01
C ILE A 66 -4.94 -26.48 -11.32
N PHE A 67 -4.09 -26.03 -12.23
CA PHE A 67 -3.81 -26.79 -13.45
C PHE A 67 -2.81 -27.91 -13.14
N PRO A 68 -3.03 -29.13 -13.63
CA PRO A 68 -2.10 -30.25 -13.42
C PRO A 68 -0.85 -30.18 -14.31
N LEU A 69 -0.50 -28.99 -14.80
CA LEU A 69 0.61 -28.69 -15.70
C LEU A 69 1.38 -27.50 -15.12
N LEU A 70 2.69 -27.43 -15.38
CA LEU A 70 3.55 -26.34 -14.91
C LEU A 70 3.25 -25.04 -15.67
N GLU A 71 3.10 -25.14 -16.99
CA GLU A 71 2.88 -24.00 -17.88
C GLU A 71 1.71 -24.29 -18.84
N PRO A 72 0.47 -24.42 -18.34
CA PRO A 72 -0.70 -24.81 -19.15
C PRO A 72 -0.96 -23.91 -20.36
N PHE A 73 -0.52 -22.65 -20.33
CA PHE A 73 -0.61 -21.72 -21.47
C PHE A 73 0.73 -21.47 -22.17
N GLY A 74 1.84 -21.97 -21.62
CA GLY A 74 3.21 -21.78 -22.12
C GLY A 74 3.69 -23.00 -22.87
N ASN A 75 4.78 -23.61 -22.38
CA ASN A 75 5.43 -24.74 -23.03
C ASN A 75 4.54 -25.98 -23.16
N ASP A 76 3.66 -26.25 -22.19
CA ASP A 76 2.77 -27.42 -22.26
C ASP A 76 1.73 -27.30 -23.39
N LEU A 77 1.27 -26.08 -23.66
CA LEU A 77 0.39 -25.80 -24.81
C LEU A 77 1.17 -25.83 -26.12
N ALA A 78 2.39 -25.29 -26.14
CA ALA A 78 3.27 -25.33 -27.30
C ALA A 78 3.51 -26.77 -27.78
N ALA A 79 3.73 -27.69 -26.83
CA ALA A 79 3.95 -29.11 -27.10
C ALA A 79 2.75 -29.82 -27.75
N LYS A 80 1.54 -29.21 -27.77
CA LYS A 80 0.38 -29.74 -28.49
C LYS A 80 0.40 -29.44 -29.98
N PHE A 81 1.12 -28.40 -30.41
CA PHE A 81 1.31 -28.06 -31.82
C PHE A 81 2.52 -28.82 -32.36
N SER A 82 2.28 -30.03 -32.88
CA SER A 82 3.36 -30.97 -33.27
C SER A 82 3.41 -31.25 -34.77
N LEU A 83 2.45 -30.73 -35.56
CA LEU A 83 2.42 -30.97 -37.00
C LEU A 83 3.28 -29.95 -37.76
N PRO A 84 3.93 -30.36 -38.88
CA PRO A 84 4.67 -29.44 -39.73
C PRO A 84 3.76 -28.33 -40.27
N GLY A 85 4.10 -27.07 -39.99
CA GLY A 85 3.34 -25.88 -40.41
C GLY A 85 2.49 -25.22 -39.32
N GLU A 86 2.39 -25.81 -38.12
CA GLU A 86 1.60 -25.26 -37.01
C GLU A 86 2.33 -24.20 -36.17
N GLN A 87 3.60 -23.90 -36.47
CA GLN A 87 4.41 -22.96 -35.68
C GLN A 87 3.74 -21.58 -35.52
N VAL A 88 3.12 -21.07 -36.58
CA VAL A 88 2.42 -19.77 -36.55
C VAL A 88 1.24 -19.77 -35.58
N LEU A 89 0.56 -20.92 -35.42
CA LEU A 89 -0.53 -21.08 -34.46
C LEU A 89 0.03 -21.23 -33.04
N ALA A 90 1.11 -22.00 -32.87
CA ALA A 90 1.80 -22.13 -31.59
C ALA A 90 2.23 -20.76 -31.06
N ASP A 91 2.89 -19.93 -31.87
CA ASP A 91 3.37 -18.60 -31.48
C ASP A 91 2.23 -17.64 -31.11
N LYS A 92 1.06 -17.81 -31.76
CA LYS A 92 -0.13 -16.99 -31.54
C LYS A 92 -0.86 -17.32 -30.24
N TYR A 93 -1.00 -18.62 -29.92
CA TYR A 93 -1.78 -19.05 -28.75
C TYR A 93 -0.91 -19.23 -27.50
N THR A 94 0.35 -19.61 -27.63
CA THR A 94 1.20 -19.81 -26.44
C THR A 94 1.55 -18.48 -25.77
N PHE A 95 1.49 -18.46 -24.44
CA PHE A 95 1.80 -17.32 -23.59
C PHE A 95 2.91 -17.68 -22.57
N PRO A 96 4.15 -17.94 -23.03
CA PRO A 96 5.26 -18.27 -22.14
C PRO A 96 5.63 -17.12 -21.19
N GLN A 97 5.40 -15.86 -21.61
CA GLN A 97 5.67 -14.68 -20.79
C GLN A 97 4.86 -14.61 -19.49
N LEU A 98 3.76 -15.36 -19.41
CA LEU A 98 3.02 -15.54 -18.17
C LEU A 98 3.87 -16.21 -17.05
N TYR A 99 4.89 -16.98 -17.43
CA TYR A 99 5.70 -17.80 -16.52
C TYR A 99 7.15 -17.33 -16.38
N ASP A 100 7.72 -16.71 -17.41
CA ASP A 100 9.13 -16.27 -17.41
C ASP A 100 9.34 -14.78 -17.09
N SER A 101 8.27 -13.97 -17.13
CA SER A 101 8.31 -12.53 -16.99
C SER A 101 7.46 -12.06 -15.80
N THR A 102 7.67 -10.81 -15.36
CA THR A 102 6.79 -10.22 -14.34
C THR A 102 5.39 -10.01 -14.90
N LYS A 103 4.39 -10.03 -14.01
CA LYS A 103 2.98 -9.84 -14.40
C LYS A 103 2.76 -8.58 -15.23
N VAL A 104 3.40 -7.47 -14.86
CA VAL A 104 3.28 -6.18 -15.54
C VAL A 104 3.77 -6.28 -16.98
N VAL A 105 4.97 -6.83 -17.18
CA VAL A 105 5.58 -7.03 -18.49
C VAL A 105 4.69 -7.93 -19.37
N ALA A 106 4.21 -9.04 -18.81
CA ALA A 106 3.32 -9.96 -19.52
C ALA A 106 2.02 -9.27 -19.96
N GLN A 107 1.41 -8.44 -19.12
CA GLN A 107 0.15 -7.75 -19.43
C GLN A 107 0.33 -6.59 -20.42
N GLN A 108 1.36 -5.78 -20.25
CA GLN A 108 1.55 -4.56 -21.04
C GLN A 108 2.18 -4.85 -22.41
N LEU A 109 3.26 -5.64 -22.46
CA LEU A 109 3.98 -5.90 -23.72
C LEU A 109 3.38 -7.04 -24.54
N PHE A 110 2.62 -7.95 -23.92
CA PHE A 110 2.02 -9.13 -24.56
C PHE A 110 0.50 -9.17 -24.43
N SER A 111 -0.15 -8.00 -24.49
CA SER A 111 -1.62 -7.85 -24.44
C SER A 111 -2.36 -8.63 -25.55
N ASN A 112 -1.68 -8.94 -26.66
CA ASN A 112 -2.21 -9.78 -27.73
C ASN A 112 -2.31 -11.28 -27.36
N LYS A 113 -1.66 -11.70 -26.26
CA LYS A 113 -1.66 -13.09 -25.75
C LYS A 113 -2.51 -13.26 -24.49
N ASP A 114 -2.77 -12.18 -23.74
CA ASP A 114 -3.62 -12.17 -22.55
C ASP A 114 -5.13 -12.21 -22.91
N LEU A 115 -5.56 -13.33 -23.51
CA LEU A 115 -6.92 -13.53 -24.04
C LEU A 115 -7.65 -14.72 -23.40
N TYR A 116 -6.99 -15.41 -22.47
CA TYR A 116 -7.52 -16.60 -21.81
C TYR A 116 -8.47 -16.23 -20.66
N ILE A 117 -9.76 -16.51 -20.84
CA ILE A 117 -10.79 -16.23 -19.82
C ILE A 117 -11.41 -17.55 -19.36
N ILE A 118 -11.35 -17.80 -18.04
CA ILE A 118 -12.00 -18.93 -17.40
C ILE A 118 -13.25 -18.41 -16.70
N LYS A 119 -14.42 -18.97 -17.07
CA LYS A 119 -15.70 -18.65 -16.42
C LYS A 119 -16.24 -19.92 -15.77
N GLY A 120 -16.64 -19.81 -14.51
CA GLY A 120 -17.26 -20.90 -13.76
C GLY A 120 -18.26 -20.35 -12.76
N ASN A 121 -19.27 -21.15 -12.43
CA ASN A 121 -20.20 -20.88 -11.36
C ASN A 121 -19.95 -21.92 -10.26
N TYR A 122 -19.92 -21.50 -9.00
CA TYR A 122 -19.87 -22.39 -7.85
C TYR A 122 -21.06 -22.09 -6.93
N GLN A 123 -21.50 -23.11 -6.20
CA GLN A 123 -22.53 -22.98 -5.18
C GLN A 123 -22.05 -23.71 -3.94
N SER A 124 -22.20 -23.10 -2.76
CA SER A 124 -21.98 -23.77 -1.49
C SER A 124 -22.90 -24.99 -1.35
N GLU A 125 -22.47 -25.98 -0.57
CA GLU A 125 -23.29 -27.15 -0.22
C GLU A 125 -24.70 -26.72 0.21
N ILE A 126 -25.71 -27.41 -0.31
CA ILE A 126 -27.14 -27.06 -0.34
C ILE A 126 -27.57 -26.30 0.94
N SER A 127 -27.49 -24.97 0.89
CA SER A 127 -28.06 -24.13 1.92
C SER A 127 -29.48 -23.80 1.51
N SER A 128 -30.46 -24.19 2.33
CA SER A 128 -31.84 -23.69 2.21
C SER A 128 -31.94 -22.20 2.50
N GLU A 129 -30.86 -21.58 2.97
CA GLU A 129 -30.77 -20.20 3.40
C GLU A 129 -29.86 -19.37 2.48
N PHE A 130 -30.41 -18.27 1.97
CA PHE A 130 -29.77 -17.34 1.06
C PHE A 130 -29.58 -16.00 1.77
N SER A 131 -28.34 -15.51 1.80
CA SER A 131 -28.04 -14.17 2.30
C SER A 131 -28.56 -13.12 1.32
N LEU A 132 -29.24 -12.11 1.84
CA LEU A 132 -29.66 -10.92 1.08
C LEU A 132 -28.53 -9.88 0.96
N ASN A 133 -27.41 -10.11 1.66
CA ASN A 133 -26.26 -9.19 1.74
C ASN A 133 -26.62 -7.77 2.21
N SER A 134 -27.73 -7.65 2.95
CA SER A 134 -28.24 -6.40 3.50
C SER A 134 -28.81 -6.67 4.89
N ILE A 135 -28.40 -5.88 5.88
CA ILE A 135 -28.97 -5.93 7.23
C ILE A 135 -30.18 -5.00 7.31
N ASN A 136 -31.19 -5.33 8.13
CA ASN A 136 -32.41 -4.54 8.29
C ASN A 136 -33.17 -4.28 6.98
N VAL A 137 -33.54 -5.36 6.29
CA VAL A 137 -34.35 -5.28 5.07
C VAL A 137 -35.76 -4.82 5.42
N THR A 138 -36.33 -3.93 4.61
CA THR A 138 -37.71 -3.45 4.79
C THR A 138 -38.70 -4.62 4.72
N GLU A 139 -39.58 -4.73 5.72
CA GLU A 139 -40.57 -5.80 5.79
C GLU A 139 -41.48 -5.81 4.55
N GLY A 140 -41.68 -6.97 3.92
CA GLY A 140 -42.49 -7.13 2.70
C GLY A 140 -41.82 -6.69 1.39
N SER A 141 -40.57 -6.20 1.41
CA SER A 141 -39.85 -5.85 0.18
C SER A 141 -39.25 -7.04 -0.56
N VAL A 142 -39.12 -8.18 0.13
CA VAL A 142 -38.52 -9.40 -0.41
C VAL A 142 -39.54 -10.13 -1.29
N LYS A 143 -39.19 -10.33 -2.56
CA LYS A 143 -39.95 -11.16 -3.50
C LYS A 143 -39.05 -12.28 -4.01
N VAL A 144 -39.50 -13.52 -3.84
CA VAL A 144 -38.77 -14.72 -4.26
C VAL A 144 -39.50 -15.38 -5.43
N PHE A 145 -38.76 -15.74 -6.48
CA PHE A 145 -39.27 -16.43 -7.65
C PHE A 145 -38.49 -17.73 -7.87
N ALA A 146 -39.19 -18.82 -8.16
CA ALA A 146 -38.62 -20.06 -8.69
C ALA A 146 -38.86 -20.10 -10.20
N GLY A 147 -37.83 -19.81 -11.00
CA GLY A 147 -38.01 -19.53 -12.42
C GLY A 147 -38.93 -18.33 -12.65
N THR A 148 -40.13 -18.58 -13.20
CA THR A 148 -41.16 -17.55 -13.44
C THR A 148 -42.26 -17.53 -12.38
N ILE A 149 -42.27 -18.47 -11.44
CA ILE A 149 -43.34 -18.63 -10.45
C ILE A 149 -42.98 -17.85 -9.19
N PRO A 150 -43.79 -16.84 -8.77
CA PRO A 150 -43.60 -16.19 -7.49
C PRO A 150 -43.91 -17.17 -6.35
N LEU A 151 -42.99 -17.26 -5.38
CA LEU A 151 -43.17 -18.04 -4.16
C LEU A 151 -43.94 -17.23 -3.12
N ILE A 152 -44.63 -17.91 -2.20
CA ILE A 152 -45.43 -17.28 -1.15
C ILE A 152 -44.65 -17.25 0.17
N GLU A 153 -44.46 -16.07 0.75
CA GLU A 153 -43.84 -15.90 2.07
C GLU A 153 -44.69 -16.58 3.17
N GLY A 154 -44.04 -17.27 4.10
CA GLY A 154 -44.65 -18.06 5.17
C GLY A 154 -45.02 -19.49 4.76
N SER A 155 -45.23 -19.77 3.47
CA SER A 155 -45.52 -21.11 2.96
C SER A 155 -44.31 -21.72 2.25
N ASP A 156 -43.80 -21.03 1.25
CA ASP A 156 -42.71 -21.51 0.39
C ASP A 156 -41.33 -21.06 0.88
N TYR A 157 -41.25 -19.91 1.56
CA TYR A 157 -40.04 -19.37 2.16
C TYR A 157 -40.35 -18.49 3.38
N THR A 158 -39.34 -18.26 4.23
CA THR A 158 -39.37 -17.29 5.33
C THR A 158 -38.24 -16.30 5.20
N VAL A 159 -38.44 -15.08 5.68
CA VAL A 159 -37.44 -14.02 5.66
C VAL A 159 -37.08 -13.63 7.09
N ASP A 160 -35.79 -13.60 7.40
CA ASP A 160 -35.24 -12.88 8.55
C ASP A 160 -34.88 -11.47 8.09
N TYR A 161 -35.78 -10.52 8.35
CA TYR A 161 -35.61 -9.12 7.95
C TYR A 161 -34.50 -8.40 8.72
N GLN A 162 -34.23 -8.80 9.96
CA GLN A 162 -33.18 -8.19 10.78
C GLN A 162 -31.81 -8.73 10.33
N GLY A 163 -31.69 -10.05 10.25
CA GLY A 163 -30.47 -10.75 9.85
C GLY A 163 -30.18 -10.75 8.34
N GLY A 164 -31.15 -10.36 7.52
CA GLY A 164 -30.98 -10.24 6.07
C GLY A 164 -30.88 -11.58 5.35
N ARG A 165 -31.73 -12.56 5.70
CA ARG A 165 -31.66 -13.92 5.16
C ARG A 165 -33.02 -14.42 4.68
N VAL A 166 -33.02 -15.20 3.61
CA VAL A 166 -34.21 -15.87 3.08
C VAL A 166 -34.01 -17.37 3.16
N ARG A 167 -34.91 -18.06 3.85
CA ARG A 167 -34.92 -19.52 3.95
C ARG A 167 -36.05 -20.10 3.14
N ILE A 168 -35.74 -20.94 2.15
CA ILE A 168 -36.73 -21.68 1.36
C ILE A 168 -37.21 -22.89 2.15
N ILE A 169 -38.51 -22.97 2.40
CA ILE A 169 -39.16 -24.05 3.15
C ILE A 169 -39.62 -25.15 2.20
N ASN A 170 -40.08 -24.78 1.00
CA ASN A 170 -40.59 -25.73 0.02
C ASN A 170 -39.46 -26.56 -0.60
N THR A 171 -39.29 -27.79 -0.11
CA THR A 171 -38.24 -28.71 -0.55
C THR A 171 -38.39 -29.15 -2.01
N ALA A 172 -39.60 -29.15 -2.56
CA ALA A 172 -39.81 -29.49 -3.97
C ALA A 172 -39.15 -28.46 -4.91
N VAL A 173 -39.15 -27.18 -4.51
CA VAL A 173 -38.47 -26.11 -5.25
C VAL A 173 -36.95 -26.33 -5.21
N LEU A 174 -36.38 -26.67 -4.05
CA LEU A 174 -34.95 -26.93 -3.88
C LEU A 174 -34.49 -28.16 -4.70
N ILE A 175 -35.28 -29.24 -4.71
CA ILE A 175 -34.96 -30.47 -5.44
C ILE A 175 -35.09 -30.29 -6.96
N SER A 176 -35.96 -29.38 -7.42
CA SER A 176 -36.20 -29.14 -8.85
C SER A 176 -34.98 -28.55 -9.59
N GLY A 177 -33.97 -28.05 -8.86
CA GLY A 177 -32.80 -27.40 -9.45
C GLY A 177 -33.10 -26.11 -10.21
N GLN A 178 -34.32 -25.57 -10.09
CA GLN A 178 -34.72 -24.33 -10.75
C GLN A 178 -33.97 -23.13 -10.15
N PRO A 179 -33.57 -22.15 -10.96
CA PRO A 179 -32.93 -20.95 -10.46
C PRO A 179 -33.91 -20.15 -9.59
N ILE A 180 -33.47 -19.82 -8.37
CA ILE A 180 -34.22 -18.99 -7.45
C ILE A 180 -33.73 -17.56 -7.59
N ARG A 181 -34.63 -16.64 -7.95
CA ARG A 181 -34.36 -15.20 -8.04
C ARG A 181 -35.00 -14.49 -6.85
N ILE A 182 -34.18 -13.84 -6.05
CA ILE A 182 -34.63 -13.05 -4.90
C ILE A 182 -34.41 -11.57 -5.24
N THR A 183 -35.44 -10.76 -5.12
CA THR A 183 -35.37 -9.31 -5.27
C THR A 183 -35.75 -8.66 -3.95
N THR A 184 -34.97 -7.71 -3.49
CA THR A 184 -35.21 -7.00 -2.23
C THR A 184 -35.04 -5.50 -2.43
N GLU A 185 -35.73 -4.72 -1.62
CA GLU A 185 -35.46 -3.29 -1.50
C GLU A 185 -34.54 -3.08 -0.29
N ASN A 186 -33.39 -2.47 -0.52
CA ASN A 186 -32.41 -2.17 0.52
C ASN A 186 -32.46 -0.67 0.83
N ASN A 187 -32.55 -0.34 2.11
CA ASN A 187 -32.32 1.03 2.57
C ASN A 187 -30.82 1.21 2.76
N GLU A 188 -30.10 1.57 1.69
CA GLU A 188 -28.66 1.82 1.75
C GLU A 188 -28.37 2.96 2.75
N LEU A 189 -27.89 2.61 3.94
CA LEU A 189 -27.53 3.56 5.01
C LEU A 189 -26.41 4.54 4.60
N PHE A 190 -25.66 4.26 3.53
CA PHE A 190 -24.49 5.03 3.09
C PHE A 190 -24.48 5.33 1.58
N GLY A 191 -25.63 5.69 1.00
CA GLY A 191 -25.67 6.25 -0.35
C GLY A 191 -25.25 7.72 -0.37
N LEU A 192 -24.13 8.06 -1.02
CA LEU A 192 -23.69 9.46 -1.19
C LEU A 192 -24.56 10.24 -2.20
N GLN A 193 -25.24 9.54 -3.09
CA GLN A 193 -26.09 10.14 -4.13
C GLN A 193 -27.53 10.33 -3.63
N GLN A 194 -28.07 11.52 -3.82
CA GLN A 194 -29.46 11.81 -3.46
C GLN A 194 -30.41 11.26 -4.54
N LYS A 195 -31.34 10.40 -4.14
CA LYS A 195 -32.39 9.81 -4.99
C LYS A 195 -33.75 10.47 -4.70
N SER A 196 -34.44 10.92 -5.74
CA SER A 196 -35.81 11.47 -5.65
C SER A 196 -36.75 10.65 -6.52
N LEU A 197 -37.77 10.04 -5.91
CA LEU A 197 -38.84 9.34 -6.62
C LEU A 197 -40.15 10.12 -6.47
N PHE A 198 -40.69 10.60 -7.59
CA PHE A 198 -42.00 11.21 -7.66
C PHE A 198 -42.93 10.31 -8.44
N GLY A 199 -44.14 10.08 -7.95
CA GLY A 199 -45.08 9.25 -8.68
C GLY A 199 -46.51 9.51 -8.28
N THR A 200 -47.40 9.14 -9.18
CA THR A 200 -48.85 9.12 -8.95
C THR A 200 -49.41 7.82 -9.52
N ARG A 201 -50.41 7.29 -8.84
CA ARG A 201 -51.18 6.14 -9.30
C ARG A 201 -52.66 6.48 -9.25
N PHE A 202 -53.37 6.15 -10.32
CA PHE A 202 -54.80 6.33 -10.47
C PHE A 202 -55.46 4.97 -10.59
N ASP A 203 -56.34 4.64 -9.64
CA ASP A 203 -57.13 3.41 -9.66
C ASP A 203 -58.61 3.75 -9.90
N TYR A 204 -59.18 3.19 -10.95
CA TYR A 204 -60.59 3.34 -11.30
C TYR A 204 -61.32 2.01 -11.14
N HIS A 205 -62.14 1.93 -10.08
CA HIS A 205 -63.01 0.78 -9.81
C HIS A 205 -64.30 0.91 -10.61
N VAL A 206 -64.39 0.21 -11.74
CA VAL A 206 -65.60 0.18 -12.57
C VAL A 206 -66.74 -0.54 -11.84
N ASN A 207 -66.41 -1.64 -11.17
CA ASN A 207 -67.30 -2.41 -10.29
C ASN A 207 -66.48 -3.33 -9.36
N ASN A 208 -67.15 -4.13 -8.52
CA ASN A 208 -66.49 -5.07 -7.59
C ASN A 208 -65.68 -6.20 -8.26
N LYS A 209 -65.62 -6.24 -9.60
CA LYS A 209 -64.99 -7.29 -10.39
C LYS A 209 -63.96 -6.77 -11.39
N LEU A 210 -63.97 -5.48 -11.75
CA LEU A 210 -63.11 -4.89 -12.77
C LEU A 210 -62.50 -3.58 -12.27
N THR A 211 -61.18 -3.52 -12.33
CA THR A 211 -60.38 -2.35 -11.95
C THR A 211 -59.42 -2.00 -13.07
N PHE A 212 -59.26 -0.71 -13.34
CA PHE A 212 -58.20 -0.17 -14.19
C PHE A 212 -57.24 0.67 -13.36
N GLY A 213 -55.95 0.46 -13.54
CA GLY A 213 -54.88 1.23 -12.91
C GLY A 213 -54.07 1.98 -13.95
N GLY A 214 -53.58 3.16 -13.59
CA GLY A 214 -52.61 3.93 -14.34
C GLY A 214 -51.52 4.43 -13.41
N THR A 215 -50.26 4.22 -13.76
CA THR A 215 -49.10 4.60 -12.94
C THR A 215 -48.21 5.53 -13.74
N LEU A 216 -47.75 6.63 -13.12
CA LEU A 216 -46.70 7.50 -13.65
C LEU A 216 -45.68 7.74 -12.54
N MET A 217 -44.42 7.43 -12.78
CA MET A 217 -43.33 7.60 -11.82
C MET A 217 -42.11 8.19 -12.52
N HIS A 218 -41.36 9.01 -11.80
CA HIS A 218 -40.11 9.61 -12.22
C HIS A 218 -39.08 9.46 -11.11
N LEU A 219 -38.01 8.74 -11.38
CA LEU A 219 -36.87 8.55 -10.49
C LEU A 219 -35.68 9.35 -11.01
N SER A 220 -35.13 10.24 -10.19
CA SER A 220 -33.98 11.06 -10.55
C SER A 220 -32.90 11.01 -9.48
N GLU A 221 -31.67 10.77 -9.91
CA GLU A 221 -30.46 10.78 -9.10
C GLU A 221 -29.67 12.08 -9.29
N LYS A 222 -29.17 12.65 -8.21
CA LYS A 222 -28.30 13.83 -8.27
C LYS A 222 -26.83 13.40 -8.12
N PRO A 223 -25.97 13.64 -9.13
CA PRO A 223 -24.55 13.34 -8.98
C PRO A 223 -23.87 14.32 -8.01
N LEU A 224 -22.78 13.87 -7.38
CA LEU A 224 -21.95 14.73 -6.52
C LEU A 224 -21.13 15.73 -7.34
N THR A 225 -20.63 15.29 -8.50
CA THR A 225 -19.76 16.04 -9.40
C THR A 225 -20.33 16.01 -10.82
N GLN A 226 -19.95 16.98 -11.66
CA GLN A 226 -20.34 16.98 -13.08
C GLN A 226 -19.57 15.94 -13.91
N LYS A 227 -18.36 15.59 -13.47
CA LYS A 227 -17.60 14.47 -13.99
C LYS A 227 -18.07 13.20 -13.30
N VAL A 228 -18.57 12.25 -14.07
CA VAL A 228 -19.04 10.97 -13.56
C VAL A 228 -18.38 9.85 -14.35
N ASN A 229 -17.88 8.85 -13.63
CA ASN A 229 -17.18 7.72 -14.23
C ASN A 229 -18.17 6.73 -14.86
N TYR A 230 -17.66 5.95 -15.80
CA TYR A 230 -18.39 4.86 -16.42
C TYR A 230 -18.90 3.87 -15.38
N ARG A 231 -20.20 3.49 -15.48
CA ARG A 231 -20.98 2.66 -14.54
C ARG A 231 -21.42 3.33 -13.24
N GLU A 232 -21.06 4.58 -13.03
CA GLU A 232 -21.52 5.39 -11.90
C GLU A 232 -22.50 6.49 -12.34
N GLU A 233 -22.99 6.41 -13.59
CA GLU A 233 -23.85 7.44 -14.16
C GLU A 233 -25.20 7.52 -13.43
N PRO A 234 -25.60 8.73 -12.97
CA PRO A 234 -26.89 8.91 -12.33
C PRO A 234 -28.01 8.73 -13.34
N ILE A 235 -29.11 8.10 -12.92
CA ILE A 235 -30.29 7.91 -13.77
C ILE A 235 -31.34 9.01 -13.60
N SER A 236 -32.11 9.26 -14.65
CA SER A 236 -33.32 10.09 -14.61
C SER A 236 -34.41 9.46 -15.46
N ASN A 237 -35.07 8.45 -14.87
CA ASN A 237 -35.97 7.55 -15.59
C ASN A 237 -37.43 7.86 -15.29
N THR A 238 -38.27 7.85 -16.33
CA THR A 238 -39.72 7.98 -16.19
C THR A 238 -40.40 6.68 -16.59
N ILE A 239 -41.23 6.12 -15.72
CA ILE A 239 -42.06 4.95 -16.00
C ILE A 239 -43.51 5.41 -16.10
N TRP A 240 -44.21 5.00 -17.15
CA TRP A 240 -45.66 5.07 -17.17
C TRP A 240 -46.23 3.69 -17.51
N GLY A 241 -47.37 3.36 -16.94
CA GLY A 241 -48.00 2.06 -17.14
C GLY A 241 -49.49 2.07 -16.93
N LEU A 242 -50.15 1.08 -17.50
CA LEU A 242 -51.58 0.81 -17.41
C LEU A 242 -51.78 -0.65 -17.02
N ASP A 243 -52.67 -0.89 -16.07
CA ASP A 243 -53.03 -2.23 -15.62
C ASP A 243 -54.55 -2.43 -15.59
N MET A 244 -54.98 -3.67 -15.82
CA MET A 244 -56.37 -4.07 -15.73
C MET A 244 -56.47 -5.38 -14.96
N ASN A 245 -57.34 -5.41 -13.97
CA ASN A 245 -57.63 -6.61 -13.19
C ASN A 245 -59.13 -6.92 -13.23
N TYR A 246 -59.46 -8.13 -13.65
CA TYR A 246 -60.81 -8.67 -13.66
C TYR A 246 -60.88 -9.96 -12.83
N SER A 247 -61.76 -10.04 -11.85
CA SER A 247 -61.98 -11.25 -11.06
C SER A 247 -63.46 -11.50 -10.83
N SER A 248 -63.94 -12.70 -11.19
CA SER A 248 -65.33 -13.08 -10.95
C SER A 248 -65.45 -14.55 -10.53
N PRO A 249 -66.33 -14.89 -9.58
CA PRO A 249 -66.64 -16.28 -9.27
C PRO A 249 -67.31 -16.97 -10.47
N SER A 250 -66.88 -18.19 -10.78
CA SER A 250 -67.41 -19.04 -11.84
C SER A 250 -68.06 -20.28 -11.24
N ARG A 251 -69.40 -20.24 -11.14
CA ARG A 251 -70.20 -21.39 -10.69
C ARG A 251 -70.10 -22.58 -11.66
N LEU A 252 -69.78 -22.32 -12.93
CA LEU A 252 -69.60 -23.35 -13.94
C LEU A 252 -68.35 -24.19 -13.64
N LEU A 253 -67.22 -23.53 -13.31
CA LEU A 253 -66.00 -24.23 -12.91
C LEU A 253 -66.21 -24.99 -11.59
N THR A 254 -66.87 -24.39 -10.60
CA THR A 254 -67.18 -25.08 -9.34
C THR A 254 -67.97 -26.36 -9.57
N LYS A 255 -69.01 -26.31 -10.42
CA LYS A 255 -69.81 -27.49 -10.76
C LYS A 255 -69.08 -28.52 -11.61
N LEU A 256 -68.07 -28.12 -12.38
CA LEU A 256 -67.24 -29.06 -13.16
C LEU A 256 -66.28 -29.81 -12.25
N VAL A 257 -65.66 -29.12 -11.28
CA VAL A 257 -64.78 -29.75 -10.30
C VAL A 257 -65.57 -30.71 -9.39
N ASP A 258 -66.78 -30.34 -8.99
CA ASP A 258 -67.68 -31.16 -8.17
C ASP A 258 -68.24 -32.41 -8.89
N LYS A 259 -68.05 -32.51 -10.22
CA LYS A 259 -68.41 -33.68 -11.03
C LYS A 259 -67.27 -34.69 -11.18
N ILE A 260 -66.07 -34.40 -10.69
CA ILE A 260 -64.95 -35.33 -10.74
C ILE A 260 -65.21 -36.42 -9.68
N PRO A 261 -65.30 -37.71 -10.07
CA PRO A 261 -65.59 -38.77 -9.12
C PRO A 261 -64.52 -38.80 -8.00
N PHE A 262 -64.98 -39.03 -6.76
CA PHE A 262 -64.19 -39.01 -5.52
C PHE A 262 -63.77 -37.63 -4.97
N ILE A 263 -64.22 -36.50 -5.56
CA ILE A 263 -63.99 -35.14 -5.04
C ILE A 263 -65.36 -34.44 -4.87
N SER A 264 -65.63 -33.88 -3.69
CA SER A 264 -66.83 -33.06 -3.42
C SER A 264 -66.38 -31.74 -2.80
N THR A 265 -66.58 -30.62 -3.49
CA THR A 265 -66.11 -29.31 -3.03
C THR A 265 -67.18 -28.23 -3.15
N LYS A 266 -67.44 -27.54 -2.04
CA LYS A 266 -68.34 -26.37 -1.97
C LYS A 266 -67.59 -25.05 -2.10
N ALA A 267 -66.27 -25.08 -2.20
CA ALA A 267 -65.46 -23.88 -2.33
C ALA A 267 -65.72 -23.20 -3.69
N PRO A 268 -66.04 -21.90 -3.72
CA PRO A 268 -66.31 -21.19 -4.97
C PRO A 268 -65.04 -21.10 -5.82
N SER A 269 -65.16 -21.44 -7.10
CA SER A 269 -64.10 -21.25 -8.09
C SER A 269 -64.17 -19.83 -8.63
N SER A 270 -63.04 -19.18 -8.88
CA SER A 270 -62.95 -17.88 -9.52
C SER A 270 -62.16 -17.95 -10.83
N ILE A 271 -62.45 -17.00 -11.73
CA ILE A 271 -61.63 -16.71 -12.89
C ILE A 271 -61.08 -15.31 -12.67
N SER A 272 -59.75 -15.20 -12.68
CA SER A 272 -59.04 -13.92 -12.62
C SER A 272 -58.25 -13.72 -13.91
N PHE A 273 -58.31 -12.52 -14.45
CA PHE A 273 -57.53 -12.04 -15.57
C PHE A 273 -56.83 -10.75 -15.16
N SER A 274 -55.52 -10.71 -15.32
CA SER A 274 -54.70 -9.53 -15.08
C SER A 274 -53.86 -9.23 -16.31
N GLY A 275 -53.86 -7.97 -16.73
CA GLY A 275 -52.98 -7.47 -17.78
C GLY A 275 -52.28 -6.21 -17.31
N GLU A 276 -51.00 -6.08 -17.67
CA GLU A 276 -50.18 -4.91 -17.34
C GLU A 276 -49.33 -4.53 -18.56
N TYR A 277 -49.23 -3.24 -18.83
CA TYR A 277 -48.31 -2.66 -19.78
C TYR A 277 -47.57 -1.52 -19.10
N ALA A 278 -46.24 -1.53 -19.14
CA ALA A 278 -45.42 -0.45 -18.61
C ALA A 278 -44.31 -0.13 -19.62
N GLN A 279 -44.03 1.16 -19.78
CA GLN A 279 -42.93 1.66 -20.59
C GLN A 279 -41.99 2.48 -19.72
N LEU A 280 -40.71 2.12 -19.77
CA LEU A 280 -39.60 2.89 -19.22
C LEU A 280 -39.09 3.86 -20.29
N ILE A 281 -39.07 5.14 -19.97
CA ILE A 281 -38.40 6.18 -20.73
C ILE A 281 -37.10 6.49 -19.97
N PRO A 282 -35.95 5.96 -20.43
CA PRO A 282 -34.69 6.20 -19.77
C PRO A 282 -34.22 7.64 -20.02
N GLY A 283 -33.52 8.21 -19.06
CA GLY A 283 -32.96 9.54 -19.15
C GLY A 283 -31.80 9.74 -18.17
N HIS A 284 -31.22 10.93 -18.21
CA HIS A 284 -30.09 11.30 -17.36
C HIS A 284 -30.27 12.74 -16.83
N PRO A 285 -29.71 13.08 -15.66
CA PRO A 285 -29.74 14.43 -15.13
C PRO A 285 -28.99 15.42 -16.01
N SER A 286 -29.49 16.64 -16.15
CA SER A 286 -28.83 17.67 -16.97
C SER A 286 -27.47 18.12 -16.44
N ALA A 287 -27.17 17.83 -15.17
CA ALA A 287 -25.91 18.18 -14.51
C ALA A 287 -24.68 17.46 -15.10
N ILE A 288 -24.88 16.33 -15.80
CA ILE A 288 -23.79 15.57 -16.44
C ILE A 288 -23.60 15.93 -17.91
N ASN A 289 -24.34 16.92 -18.44
CA ASN A 289 -24.14 17.39 -19.80
C ASN A 289 -22.82 18.16 -19.89
N SER A 290 -21.94 17.75 -20.81
CA SER A 290 -20.65 18.40 -21.06
C SER A 290 -20.60 18.95 -22.48
N GLY A 291 -19.85 20.04 -22.70
CA GLY A 291 -19.55 20.56 -24.04
C GLY A 291 -20.76 21.05 -24.87
N GLY A 292 -21.92 21.27 -24.26
CA GLY A 292 -23.15 21.66 -24.97
C GLY A 292 -23.93 20.48 -25.58
N GLU A 293 -23.46 19.25 -25.38
CA GLU A 293 -24.18 18.03 -25.76
C GLU A 293 -25.27 17.70 -24.72
N LYS A 294 -26.43 17.26 -25.19
CA LYS A 294 -27.62 16.95 -24.36
C LYS A 294 -27.76 15.44 -24.06
N GLY A 295 -26.71 14.66 -24.30
CA GLY A 295 -26.72 13.21 -24.16
C GLY A 295 -26.17 12.69 -22.83
N GLY A 296 -25.67 13.57 -21.97
CA GLY A 296 -24.88 13.21 -20.80
C GLY A 296 -23.46 12.75 -21.19
N ALA A 297 -22.47 13.16 -20.42
CA ALA A 297 -21.10 12.71 -20.56
C ALA A 297 -20.78 11.68 -19.48
N SER A 298 -20.12 10.60 -19.88
CA SER A 298 -19.55 9.59 -18.99
C SER A 298 -18.06 9.48 -19.29
N TYR A 299 -17.24 9.52 -18.24
CA TYR A 299 -15.80 9.46 -18.34
C TYR A 299 -15.35 8.01 -18.25
N LEU A 300 -14.71 7.53 -19.32
CA LEU A 300 -14.06 6.22 -19.30
C LEU A 300 -12.81 6.24 -18.40
N ASP A 301 -12.08 7.35 -18.47
CA ASP A 301 -10.94 7.68 -17.60
C ASP A 301 -10.79 9.21 -17.63
N ASP A 302 -10.65 9.83 -16.46
CA ASP A 302 -10.40 11.26 -16.31
C ASP A 302 -8.93 11.57 -15.97
N PHE A 303 -8.10 10.53 -15.85
CA PHE A 303 -6.71 10.55 -15.40
C PHE A 303 -6.48 11.21 -14.04
N GLU A 304 -7.52 11.50 -13.25
CA GLU A 304 -7.38 12.16 -11.95
C GLU A 304 -6.79 11.21 -10.91
N ALA A 305 -7.16 9.92 -10.97
CA ALA A 305 -6.65 8.87 -10.08
C ALA A 305 -5.36 8.20 -10.58
N SER A 306 -4.77 8.66 -11.69
CA SER A 306 -3.60 8.02 -12.31
C SER A 306 -2.27 8.26 -11.57
N ARG A 307 -2.26 9.11 -10.53
CA ARG A 307 -1.04 9.52 -9.84
C ARG A 307 -0.90 8.83 -8.49
N SER A 308 0.13 8.01 -8.36
CA SER A 308 0.65 7.53 -7.08
C SER A 308 1.87 8.37 -6.69
N ILE A 309 1.83 9.02 -5.54
CA ILE A 309 2.92 9.89 -5.07
C ILE A 309 3.53 9.28 -3.81
N ILE A 310 4.84 9.01 -3.87
CA ILE A 310 5.63 8.67 -2.69
C ILE A 310 6.24 9.95 -2.13
N ASP A 311 5.76 10.41 -0.98
CA ASP A 311 6.25 11.65 -0.38
C ASP A 311 7.65 11.46 0.25
N LEU A 312 8.61 12.27 -0.22
CA LEU A 312 9.99 12.28 0.26
C LEU A 312 10.35 13.56 1.04
N LYS A 313 9.39 14.46 1.30
CA LYS A 313 9.64 15.77 1.92
C LYS A 313 9.98 15.71 3.42
N SER A 314 9.57 14.67 4.13
CA SER A 314 9.93 14.51 5.54
C SER A 314 11.41 14.22 5.68
N SER A 315 12.11 14.95 6.56
CA SER A 315 13.54 14.74 6.88
C SER A 315 13.79 13.54 7.79
N VAL A 316 12.81 13.15 8.62
CA VAL A 316 12.95 12.10 9.64
C VAL A 316 13.37 10.73 9.08
N PRO A 317 12.82 10.23 7.95
CA PRO A 317 13.22 8.94 7.39
C PRO A 317 14.60 8.94 6.72
N TRP A 318 15.22 10.11 6.56
CA TRP A 318 16.54 10.22 5.95
C TRP A 318 17.63 10.02 6.98
N GLN A 319 18.71 9.40 6.54
CA GLN A 319 19.93 9.22 7.33
C GLN A 319 21.13 9.64 6.47
N ILE A 320 22.27 9.87 7.10
CA ILE A 320 23.53 10.04 6.36
C ILE A 320 23.79 8.84 5.45
N SER A 321 24.42 9.04 4.29
CA SER A 321 24.64 7.95 3.33
C SER A 321 25.99 7.25 3.51
N SER A 322 26.05 6.02 2.98
CA SER A 322 27.29 5.36 2.62
C SER A 322 28.07 6.14 1.56
N THR A 323 29.37 5.85 1.41
CA THR A 323 30.23 6.55 0.45
C THR A 323 29.85 6.19 -0.98
N PRO A 324 29.53 7.17 -1.84
CA PRO A 324 29.07 6.90 -3.21
C PRO A 324 30.15 6.18 -4.04
N GLN A 325 29.72 5.30 -4.97
CA GLN A 325 30.63 4.51 -5.81
C GLN A 325 31.52 5.33 -6.75
N PHE A 326 31.20 6.60 -7.00
CA PHE A 326 32.04 7.52 -7.78
C PHE A 326 33.39 7.81 -7.09
N PHE A 327 33.47 7.57 -5.78
CA PHE A 327 34.68 7.75 -5.00
C PHE A 327 35.43 6.43 -4.89
N SER A 328 36.72 6.42 -5.23
CA SER A 328 37.54 5.20 -5.22
C SER A 328 37.59 4.52 -3.84
N GLU A 329 37.49 5.30 -2.77
CA GLU A 329 37.47 4.80 -1.41
C GLU A 329 36.20 3.99 -1.07
N SER A 330 35.14 4.03 -1.90
CA SER A 330 33.92 3.25 -1.69
C SER A 330 34.18 1.73 -1.65
N GLN A 331 35.29 1.27 -2.23
CA GLN A 331 35.70 -0.13 -2.26
C GLN A 331 36.40 -0.58 -0.98
N LEU A 332 36.89 0.35 -0.17
CA LEU A 332 37.58 0.02 1.08
C LEU A 332 36.61 -0.58 2.09
N VAL A 333 37.11 -1.46 2.94
CA VAL A 333 36.36 -2.14 4.01
C VAL A 333 37.20 -2.06 5.27
N ASP A 334 36.54 -1.75 6.38
CA ASP A 334 37.12 -1.53 7.71
C ASP A 334 38.32 -0.57 7.65
N ASN A 335 38.16 0.56 6.95
CA ASN A 335 39.22 1.54 6.75
C ASN A 335 38.68 2.97 6.80
N LEU A 336 39.26 3.81 7.65
CA LEU A 336 38.85 5.20 7.86
C LEU A 336 38.88 6.05 6.59
N ALA A 337 39.74 5.70 5.61
CA ALA A 337 39.82 6.40 4.33
C ALA A 337 38.51 6.39 3.53
N TYR A 338 37.62 5.43 3.80
CA TYR A 338 36.27 5.37 3.25
C TYR A 338 35.44 6.65 3.52
N GLY A 339 35.68 7.35 4.64
CA GLY A 339 34.97 8.58 5.02
C GLY A 339 35.70 9.89 4.70
N TYR A 340 36.93 9.85 4.16
CA TYR A 340 37.81 11.03 4.10
C TYR A 340 37.28 12.20 3.28
N ASN A 341 36.43 11.93 2.27
CA ASN A 341 35.84 12.97 1.43
C ASN A 341 34.45 13.42 1.87
N ARG A 342 33.92 12.91 2.99
CA ARG A 342 32.61 13.33 3.50
C ARG A 342 32.68 14.72 4.14
N ALA A 343 31.92 15.67 3.62
CA ALA A 343 31.74 17.00 4.18
C ALA A 343 30.40 17.12 4.91
N LYS A 344 30.21 18.19 5.68
CA LYS A 344 28.98 18.39 6.48
C LYS A 344 27.79 18.66 5.55
N LEU A 345 26.76 17.85 5.68
CA LEU A 345 25.45 18.05 5.11
C LEU A 345 24.44 18.06 6.26
N ALA A 346 23.62 19.09 6.34
CA ALA A 346 22.47 19.14 7.23
C ALA A 346 21.19 19.01 6.40
N PHE A 347 20.27 18.15 6.83
CA PHE A 347 18.99 17.86 6.18
C PHE A 347 17.87 17.95 7.21
N TYR A 348 16.88 18.80 6.98
CA TYR A 348 15.87 19.10 7.99
C TYR A 348 14.60 19.68 7.35
N ASN A 349 13.52 19.73 8.14
CA ASN A 349 12.38 20.59 7.87
C ASN A 349 12.45 21.74 8.88
N ILE A 350 12.39 23.00 8.44
CA ILE A 350 12.37 24.12 9.39
C ILE A 350 11.07 24.08 10.20
N ASP A 351 11.21 24.09 11.52
CA ASP A 351 10.10 23.99 12.46
C ASP A 351 9.17 25.22 12.34
N PRO A 352 7.83 25.05 12.27
CA PRO A 352 6.89 26.16 12.17
C PRO A 352 7.00 27.20 13.29
N THR A 353 7.53 26.82 14.46
CA THR A 353 7.74 27.73 15.61
C THR A 353 8.57 28.96 15.27
N PHE A 354 9.47 28.86 14.28
CA PHE A 354 10.27 30.00 13.77
C PHE A 354 9.43 31.10 13.14
N TYR A 355 8.23 30.79 12.64
CA TYR A 355 7.39 31.73 11.90
C TYR A 355 6.13 32.15 12.67
N THR A 356 5.75 31.41 13.71
CA THR A 356 4.60 31.76 14.54
C THR A 356 4.85 33.03 15.37
N THR A 357 4.05 34.06 15.14
CA THR A 357 4.11 35.30 15.94
C THR A 357 3.58 35.04 17.35
N GLY A 358 4.45 35.07 18.35
CA GLY A 358 4.04 34.95 19.75
C GLY A 358 4.65 33.80 20.53
N SER A 359 5.42 32.91 19.88
CA SER A 359 6.15 31.84 20.58
C SER A 359 7.05 32.43 21.69
N SER A 360 6.92 31.93 22.91
CA SER A 360 7.82 32.22 24.05
C SER A 360 9.12 31.42 23.98
N ASP A 361 9.16 30.50 23.02
CA ASP A 361 10.11 29.41 22.88
C ASP A 361 11.38 29.76 22.09
N LEU A 362 11.43 30.97 21.52
CA LEU A 362 12.54 31.48 20.71
C LEU A 362 13.08 32.81 21.27
N PRO A 363 14.40 33.06 21.19
CA PRO A 363 15.00 34.32 21.61
C PRO A 363 14.45 35.52 20.84
N ASN A 364 14.41 36.69 21.51
CA ASN A 364 14.02 37.96 20.90
C ASN A 364 14.88 38.33 19.68
N SER A 365 16.15 37.90 19.65
CA SER A 365 17.08 38.14 18.55
C SER A 365 16.71 37.42 17.26
N LEU A 366 15.86 36.40 17.29
CA LEU A 366 15.32 35.73 16.11
C LEU A 366 13.86 36.08 15.85
N LYS A 367 13.04 36.09 16.90
CA LYS A 367 11.59 36.34 16.80
C LYS A 367 11.25 37.64 16.08
N ASN A 368 12.05 38.69 16.30
CA ASN A 368 11.84 40.01 15.68
C ASN A 368 12.80 40.30 14.51
N ASN A 369 13.65 39.35 14.14
CA ASN A 369 14.62 39.54 13.07
C ASN A 369 13.98 39.26 11.70
N ARG A 370 13.26 40.27 11.20
CA ARG A 370 12.62 40.23 9.88
C ARG A 370 13.61 39.99 8.75
N THR A 371 14.86 40.44 8.88
CA THR A 371 15.91 40.21 7.88
C THR A 371 16.28 38.73 7.78
N GLU A 372 16.41 38.02 8.89
CA GLU A 372 16.68 36.58 8.89
C GLU A 372 15.48 35.81 8.34
N LEU A 373 14.27 36.09 8.83
CA LEU A 373 13.06 35.36 8.42
C LEU A 373 12.60 35.67 6.98
N SER A 374 13.10 36.74 6.37
CA SER A 374 12.84 37.05 4.96
C SER A 374 13.90 36.49 4.01
N ASN A 375 14.97 35.89 4.52
CA ASN A 375 15.99 35.26 3.70
C ASN A 375 15.40 34.04 2.98
N HIS A 376 15.56 33.98 1.65
CA HIS A 376 14.95 32.94 0.83
C HIS A 376 15.36 31.52 1.26
N TYR A 377 16.55 31.32 1.84
CA TYR A 377 16.99 30.00 2.31
C TYR A 377 16.29 29.49 3.57
N VAL A 378 15.59 30.35 4.31
CA VAL A 378 14.98 30.00 5.60
C VAL A 378 13.57 30.56 5.79
N ARG A 379 13.01 31.21 4.79
CA ARG A 379 11.67 31.79 4.87
C ARG A 379 10.60 30.71 4.77
N GLU A 380 9.43 31.00 5.32
CA GLU A 380 8.25 30.18 5.08
C GLU A 380 7.83 30.26 3.61
N ILE A 381 7.55 29.10 3.02
CA ILE A 381 7.00 28.95 1.67
C ILE A 381 5.54 28.57 1.80
N ILE A 382 4.66 29.36 1.20
CA ILE A 382 3.23 29.05 1.14
C ILE A 382 2.92 28.23 -0.12
N GLU A 383 1.92 27.36 -0.02
CA GLU A 383 1.56 26.45 -1.11
C GLU A 383 1.17 27.19 -2.40
N GLN A 384 0.54 28.36 -2.27
CA GLN A 384 0.15 29.21 -3.42
C GLN A 384 1.33 29.90 -4.13
N GLU A 385 2.51 29.97 -3.53
CA GLU A 385 3.70 30.46 -4.24
C GLU A 385 4.18 29.46 -5.29
N VAL A 386 4.07 28.17 -5.00
CA VAL A 386 4.45 27.08 -5.92
C VAL A 386 3.27 26.68 -6.81
N PHE A 387 2.06 26.67 -6.27
CA PHE A 387 0.83 26.28 -6.96
C PHE A 387 -0.23 27.38 -6.90
N PRO A 388 -0.13 28.44 -7.72
CA PRO A 388 -1.01 29.62 -7.64
C PRO A 388 -2.50 29.35 -7.81
N PHE A 389 -2.85 28.27 -8.52
CA PHE A 389 -4.23 27.91 -8.83
C PHE A 389 -4.80 26.84 -7.90
N LYS A 390 -4.03 26.39 -6.89
CA LYS A 390 -4.52 25.41 -5.93
C LYS A 390 -5.41 26.11 -4.90
N GLU A 391 -6.66 25.68 -4.82
CA GLU A 391 -7.59 26.14 -3.79
C GLU A 391 -7.30 25.42 -2.47
N ILE A 392 -7.05 26.19 -1.41
CA ILE A 392 -6.79 25.67 -0.06
C ILE A 392 -8.07 25.83 0.74
N SER A 393 -8.58 24.73 1.30
CA SER A 393 -9.78 24.77 2.13
C SER A 393 -9.54 25.54 3.43
N THR A 394 -10.54 26.31 3.87
CA THR A 394 -10.49 27.03 5.14
C THR A 394 -10.16 26.08 6.30
N GLY A 395 -9.18 26.45 7.12
CA GLY A 395 -8.73 25.64 8.28
C GLY A 395 -7.60 24.66 7.97
N GLN A 396 -7.19 24.50 6.71
CA GLN A 396 -5.96 23.77 6.36
C GLN A 396 -4.73 24.69 6.47
N SER A 397 -3.57 24.10 6.71
CA SER A 397 -2.30 24.83 6.73
C SER A 397 -1.98 25.32 5.32
N ILE A 398 -1.71 26.62 5.18
CA ILE A 398 -1.25 27.22 3.92
C ILE A 398 0.25 27.03 3.67
N ARG A 399 0.99 26.52 4.66
CA ARG A 399 2.43 26.27 4.59
C ARG A 399 2.73 25.03 3.78
N LEU A 400 3.68 25.14 2.85
CA LEU A 400 4.27 24.01 2.15
C LEU A 400 5.53 23.55 2.90
N PRO A 401 5.57 22.34 3.49
CA PRO A 401 6.78 21.84 4.12
C PRO A 401 7.87 21.57 3.07
N THR A 402 9.11 21.98 3.35
CA THR A 402 10.28 21.76 2.49
C THR A 402 11.27 20.82 3.16
N LEU A 403 11.92 19.96 2.37
CA LEU A 403 13.13 19.25 2.77
C LEU A 403 14.31 20.16 2.44
N ASP A 404 14.90 20.78 3.46
CA ASP A 404 16.00 21.72 3.30
C ASP A 404 17.33 20.95 3.39
N LEU A 405 18.18 21.11 2.38
CA LEU A 405 19.51 20.49 2.30
C LEU A 405 20.59 21.57 2.33
N ALA A 406 21.24 21.74 3.48
CA ALA A 406 22.33 22.69 3.66
C ALA A 406 23.68 21.97 3.59
N TYR A 407 24.36 22.09 2.44
CA TYR A 407 25.66 21.48 2.19
C TYR A 407 26.80 22.46 2.48
N TYR A 408 27.72 22.07 3.38
CA TYR A 408 28.89 22.86 3.78
C TYR A 408 30.18 22.15 3.36
N PRO A 409 30.62 22.28 2.10
CA PRO A 409 31.75 21.51 1.55
C PRO A 409 33.11 21.84 2.18
N MET A 410 33.21 22.98 2.88
CA MET A 410 34.42 23.39 3.61
C MET A 410 34.46 22.85 5.04
N LEU A 411 33.34 22.31 5.55
CA LEU A 411 33.26 21.75 6.90
C LEU A 411 33.39 20.24 6.84
N ARG A 412 34.10 19.68 7.81
CA ARG A 412 34.24 18.24 7.99
C ARG A 412 32.89 17.62 8.35
N GLY A 413 32.52 16.55 7.65
CA GLY A 413 31.30 15.80 7.94
C GLY A 413 31.51 14.69 8.98
N PRO A 414 30.45 13.99 9.40
CA PRO A 414 30.51 12.90 10.37
C PRO A 414 31.44 11.77 9.94
N TYR A 415 32.20 11.22 10.88
CA TYR A 415 33.16 10.12 10.72
C TYR A 415 34.22 10.37 9.63
N ASN A 416 34.62 11.63 9.45
CA ASN A 416 35.72 11.99 8.54
C ASN A 416 37.03 12.19 9.31
N TYR A 417 37.93 11.23 9.16
CA TYR A 417 39.26 11.21 9.79
C TYR A 417 40.40 11.54 8.83
N THR A 418 40.15 12.31 7.77
CA THR A 418 41.20 12.72 6.82
C THR A 418 42.37 13.35 7.58
N PRO A 419 43.61 12.86 7.44
CA PRO A 419 44.73 13.33 8.27
C PRO A 419 45.27 14.70 7.84
N THR A 420 45.03 15.08 6.59
CA THR A 420 45.57 16.29 5.97
C THR A 420 44.54 17.05 5.16
N GLY A 421 44.86 18.29 4.81
CA GLY A 421 44.06 19.12 3.91
C GLY A 421 43.17 20.13 4.64
N PHE A 422 43.60 20.56 5.82
CA PHE A 422 42.94 21.61 6.59
C PHE A 422 43.67 22.94 6.46
N ALA A 423 42.92 24.03 6.49
CA ALA A 423 43.42 25.36 6.76
C ALA A 423 43.57 25.55 8.29
N ALA A 424 44.33 26.57 8.70
CA ALA A 424 44.56 26.88 10.11
C ALA A 424 43.26 27.11 10.91
N ASN A 425 42.17 27.49 10.26
CA ASN A 425 40.86 27.69 10.89
C ASN A 425 39.99 26.43 10.97
N GLY A 426 40.49 25.25 10.57
CA GLY A 426 39.73 23.99 10.59
C GLY A 426 38.91 23.70 9.35
N PHE A 427 38.92 24.56 8.33
CA PHE A 427 38.21 24.31 7.08
C PHE A 427 38.99 23.39 6.13
N LEU A 428 38.27 22.62 5.33
CA LEU A 428 38.82 21.78 4.28
C LEU A 428 39.31 22.64 3.10
N ASN A 429 40.55 22.42 2.66
CA ASN A 429 41.19 23.21 1.60
C ASN A 429 40.63 22.93 0.19
N ASN A 430 40.17 21.70 -0.07
CA ASN A 430 39.63 21.29 -1.37
C ASN A 430 38.14 20.91 -1.26
N PRO A 431 37.21 21.88 -1.25
CA PRO A 431 35.77 21.61 -1.16
C PRO A 431 35.20 20.90 -2.39
N LYS A 432 35.83 21.03 -3.58
CA LYS A 432 35.33 20.43 -4.83
C LYS A 432 35.46 18.91 -4.89
N SER A 433 36.38 18.33 -4.12
CA SER A 433 36.56 16.88 -4.06
C SER A 433 35.70 16.22 -2.96
N ARG A 434 34.86 16.98 -2.27
CA ARG A 434 34.06 16.49 -1.15
C ARG A 434 32.65 16.17 -1.60
N TRP A 435 31.99 15.31 -0.84
CA TRP A 435 30.60 14.94 -1.04
C TRP A 435 29.83 15.03 0.28
N GLY A 436 28.51 15.15 0.18
CA GLY A 436 27.57 14.99 1.28
C GLY A 436 26.37 14.25 0.74
N GLY A 437 25.88 13.24 1.46
CA GLY A 437 24.82 12.38 0.97
C GLY A 437 23.89 11.94 2.07
N ILE A 438 22.63 11.74 1.69
CA ILE A 438 21.57 11.18 2.51
C ILE A 438 20.95 9.99 1.79
N SER A 439 20.49 9.02 2.55
CA SER A 439 19.78 7.84 2.05
C SER A 439 18.55 7.57 2.89
N ARG A 440 17.52 7.02 2.26
CA ARG A 440 16.34 6.49 2.95
C ARG A 440 15.87 5.22 2.27
N ARG A 441 15.17 4.39 3.03
CA ARG A 441 14.42 3.27 2.48
C ARG A 441 13.16 3.78 1.76
N ILE A 442 12.82 3.10 0.66
CA ILE A 442 11.51 3.22 0.01
C ILE A 442 10.74 1.94 0.33
N ASP A 443 9.53 2.09 0.87
CA ASP A 443 8.72 0.93 1.30
C ASP A 443 8.13 0.17 0.11
N VAL A 444 7.92 0.86 -1.00
CA VAL A 444 7.52 0.27 -2.28
C VAL A 444 8.78 -0.27 -2.97
N ASN A 445 8.87 -1.59 -3.12
CA ASN A 445 10.02 -2.27 -3.73
C ASN A 445 9.87 -2.51 -5.23
N ASP A 446 8.64 -2.71 -5.72
CA ASP A 446 8.36 -3.00 -7.13
C ASP A 446 7.84 -1.75 -7.84
N PHE A 447 8.75 -0.97 -8.42
CA PHE A 447 8.41 0.25 -9.15
C PHE A 447 7.66 -0.03 -10.46
N GLU A 448 7.89 -1.20 -11.08
CA GLU A 448 7.20 -1.60 -12.31
C GLU A 448 5.72 -1.89 -12.02
N ALA A 449 5.44 -2.66 -10.95
CA ALA A 449 4.06 -2.95 -10.53
C ALA A 449 3.29 -1.71 -10.07
N ASN A 450 4.00 -0.70 -9.56
CA ASN A 450 3.40 0.55 -9.09
C ASN A 450 3.45 1.68 -10.14
N ASN A 451 3.97 1.41 -11.35
CA ASN A 451 4.12 2.37 -12.43
C ASN A 451 4.79 3.69 -12.00
N ILE A 452 5.92 3.59 -11.29
CA ILE A 452 6.69 4.76 -10.83
C ILE A 452 7.61 5.23 -11.97
N GLU A 453 7.34 6.41 -12.52
CA GLU A 453 8.04 6.91 -13.73
C GLU A 453 9.01 8.08 -13.48
N TYR A 454 8.67 8.99 -12.55
CA TYR A 454 9.40 10.25 -12.39
C TYR A 454 9.77 10.54 -10.93
N ILE A 455 10.90 11.22 -10.75
CA ILE A 455 11.18 11.98 -9.53
C ILE A 455 10.82 13.43 -9.82
N GLU A 456 9.80 13.95 -9.14
CA GLU A 456 9.40 15.34 -9.22
C GLU A 456 9.94 16.12 -8.01
N LEU A 457 10.57 17.26 -8.26
CA LEU A 457 11.05 18.16 -7.22
C LEU A 457 10.96 19.62 -7.63
N TRP A 458 10.62 20.47 -6.66
CA TRP A 458 10.61 21.91 -6.81
C TRP A 458 11.80 22.47 -6.04
N LEU A 459 12.85 22.85 -6.75
CA LEU A 459 14.07 23.39 -6.17
C LEU A 459 14.08 24.92 -6.30
N MET A 460 14.29 25.61 -5.17
CA MET A 460 14.56 27.05 -5.18
C MET A 460 15.87 27.32 -5.92
N ASP A 461 15.90 28.34 -6.78
CA ASP A 461 17.12 28.72 -7.52
C ASP A 461 18.31 28.94 -6.54
N PRO A 462 19.31 28.04 -6.53
CA PRO A 462 20.42 28.13 -5.59
C PRO A 462 21.40 29.26 -5.97
N PHE A 463 21.27 29.83 -7.18
CA PHE A 463 22.15 30.86 -7.74
C PHE A 463 21.62 32.29 -7.54
N MET A 464 20.43 32.47 -6.95
CA MET A 464 19.78 33.78 -6.76
C MET A 464 20.72 34.85 -6.18
N TYR A 465 21.54 34.49 -5.19
CA TYR A 465 22.50 35.40 -4.55
C TYR A 465 23.93 35.29 -5.10
N LYS A 466 24.21 34.33 -5.99
CA LYS A 466 25.53 34.08 -6.57
C LYS A 466 25.41 33.68 -8.05
N PRO A 467 24.97 34.61 -8.93
CA PRO A 467 24.66 34.29 -10.32
C PRO A 467 25.88 33.83 -11.15
N ALA A 468 27.10 34.18 -10.73
CA ALA A 468 28.34 33.76 -11.40
C ALA A 468 28.87 32.38 -10.92
N SER A 469 28.23 31.77 -9.92
CA SER A 469 28.67 30.48 -9.39
C SER A 469 28.42 29.37 -10.43
N GLN A 470 29.43 28.51 -10.64
CA GLN A 470 29.30 27.32 -11.50
C GLN A 470 28.54 26.18 -10.81
N GLY A 471 28.20 26.34 -9.53
CA GLY A 471 27.42 25.35 -8.76
C GLY A 471 28.20 24.10 -8.40
N GLY A 472 27.44 23.04 -8.14
CA GLY A 472 27.92 21.68 -7.92
C GLY A 472 26.90 20.69 -8.47
N ASP A 473 27.19 19.40 -8.32
CA ASP A 473 26.37 18.33 -8.89
C ASP A 473 25.46 17.70 -7.83
N LEU A 474 24.20 17.42 -8.19
CA LEU A 474 23.24 16.68 -7.38
C LEU A 474 22.98 15.33 -8.04
N TYR A 475 23.16 14.25 -7.27
CA TYR A 475 22.96 12.87 -7.74
C TYR A 475 21.78 12.23 -7.03
N PHE A 476 20.95 11.52 -7.79
CA PHE A 476 19.90 10.64 -7.26
C PHE A 476 20.29 9.20 -7.54
N ASN A 477 20.69 8.47 -6.51
CA ASN A 477 20.93 7.04 -6.60
C ASN A 477 19.65 6.30 -6.22
N ILE A 478 19.19 5.40 -7.08
CA ILE A 478 17.96 4.61 -6.90
C ILE A 478 18.31 3.14 -7.11
N GLY A 479 17.79 2.28 -6.23
CA GLY A 479 17.99 0.84 -6.30
C GLY A 479 18.69 0.33 -5.05
N ASN A 480 19.61 -0.62 -5.23
CA ASN A 480 20.29 -1.29 -4.12
C ASN A 480 21.49 -0.45 -3.66
N ILE A 481 21.31 0.27 -2.56
CA ILE A 481 22.33 1.11 -1.94
C ILE A 481 22.78 0.43 -0.64
N SER A 482 24.08 0.53 -0.33
CA SER A 482 24.62 -0.01 0.92
C SER A 482 24.07 0.74 2.13
N GLU A 483 23.48 -0.01 3.07
CA GLU A 483 23.11 0.47 4.42
C GLU A 483 24.32 0.48 5.37
N ASP A 484 25.49 0.01 4.94
CA ASP A 484 26.72 0.03 5.74
C ASP A 484 27.40 1.42 5.64
N LEU A 485 27.11 2.29 6.62
CA LEU A 485 27.58 3.68 6.68
C LEU A 485 29.04 3.81 7.14
N LEU A 486 29.41 3.00 8.13
CA LEU A 486 30.76 2.85 8.67
C LEU A 486 31.29 1.51 8.22
N LYS A 487 31.77 1.46 6.98
CA LYS A 487 31.94 0.22 6.23
C LYS A 487 32.91 -0.75 6.91
N ASP A 488 32.40 -1.65 7.73
CA ASP A 488 33.11 -2.74 8.41
C ASP A 488 32.37 -4.09 8.32
N GLY A 489 31.22 -4.13 7.65
CA GLY A 489 30.41 -5.33 7.50
C GLY A 489 29.71 -5.78 8.79
N ARG A 490 29.68 -4.94 9.83
CA ARG A 490 28.98 -5.20 11.08
C ARG A 490 27.75 -4.30 11.19
N LYS A 491 26.77 -4.76 11.97
CA LYS A 491 25.54 -3.99 12.24
C LYS A 491 25.72 -3.22 13.55
N ALA A 492 26.08 -1.94 13.45
CA ALA A 492 26.15 -1.06 14.60
C ALA A 492 24.74 -0.77 15.17
N LEU A 493 24.62 -0.85 16.49
CA LEU A 493 23.38 -0.66 17.24
C LEU A 493 23.70 0.00 18.59
N GLU A 494 23.43 1.30 18.66
CA GLU A 494 23.60 2.13 19.86
C GLU A 494 22.84 1.59 21.07
N ASN A 495 21.57 1.21 20.85
CA ASN A 495 20.73 0.66 21.91
C ASN A 495 21.16 -0.75 22.39
N GLY A 496 22.06 -1.41 21.66
CA GLY A 496 22.69 -2.65 22.07
C GLY A 496 23.93 -2.46 22.94
N LEU A 497 24.46 -1.24 23.07
CA LEU A 497 25.69 -0.98 23.81
C LEU A 497 25.50 -1.19 25.32
N PRO A 498 26.51 -1.72 26.01
CA PRO A 498 26.42 -1.97 27.45
C PRO A 498 26.49 -0.66 28.24
N ALA A 499 25.56 -0.48 29.18
CA ALA A 499 25.49 0.72 30.04
C ALA A 499 26.76 1.00 30.87
N ASN A 500 27.62 -0.01 31.08
CA ASN A 500 28.85 0.07 31.86
C ASN A 500 30.13 -0.07 31.01
N GLU A 501 30.02 0.06 29.68
CA GLU A 501 31.14 -0.09 28.74
C GLU A 501 31.92 -1.41 28.90
N ASP A 502 31.24 -2.50 29.28
CA ASP A 502 31.84 -3.82 29.49
C ASP A 502 32.45 -4.39 28.19
N PRO A 503 33.79 -4.57 28.10
CA PRO A 503 34.47 -5.05 26.89
C PRO A 503 34.06 -6.45 26.44
N THR A 504 33.45 -7.25 27.33
CA THR A 504 32.97 -8.59 26.95
C THR A 504 31.72 -8.55 26.06
N LYS A 505 31.01 -7.40 26.01
CA LYS A 505 29.71 -7.25 25.35
C LYS A 505 29.76 -6.49 24.02
N TYR A 506 30.92 -6.00 23.60
CA TYR A 506 31.14 -5.43 22.28
C TYR A 506 32.37 -6.03 21.60
N ASP A 507 32.46 -5.86 20.29
CA ASP A 507 33.67 -6.01 19.48
C ASP A 507 34.18 -4.61 19.09
N GLU A 508 35.47 -4.50 18.78
CA GLU A 508 36.03 -3.26 18.22
C GLU A 508 36.45 -3.46 16.75
N THR A 509 36.09 -2.50 15.91
CA THR A 509 36.52 -2.36 14.51
C THR A 509 37.47 -1.16 14.39
N ASN A 510 37.92 -0.84 13.17
CA ASN A 510 38.68 0.39 12.95
C ASN A 510 37.82 1.64 13.11
N TRP A 511 36.49 1.52 12.97
CA TRP A 511 35.54 2.61 13.20
C TRP A 511 35.18 2.79 14.66
N GLY A 512 35.02 1.72 15.44
CA GLY A 512 34.68 1.88 16.85
C GLY A 512 34.18 0.61 17.49
N ARG A 513 33.15 0.70 18.35
CA ARG A 513 32.58 -0.41 19.10
C ARG A 513 31.25 -0.86 18.49
N VAL A 514 31.12 -2.17 18.29
CA VAL A 514 29.88 -2.79 17.82
C VAL A 514 29.38 -3.76 18.86
N SER A 515 28.11 -3.64 19.27
CA SER A 515 27.53 -4.55 20.27
C SER A 515 27.44 -5.98 19.76
N LYS A 516 27.75 -6.95 20.65
CA LYS A 516 27.49 -8.38 20.43
C LYS A 516 26.05 -8.75 20.71
N LEU A 517 25.34 -7.92 21.46
CA LEU A 517 23.97 -8.15 21.86
C LEU A 517 23.04 -7.61 20.78
N GLN A 518 22.21 -8.48 20.23
CA GLN A 518 21.13 -8.07 19.35
C GLN A 518 19.88 -7.83 20.22
N PRO A 519 19.48 -6.56 20.44
CA PRO A 519 18.27 -6.28 21.20
C PRO A 519 17.03 -6.79 20.45
N VAL A 520 16.05 -7.29 21.21
CA VAL A 520 14.78 -7.81 20.67
C VAL A 520 13.91 -6.68 20.12
N VAL A 521 14.01 -5.50 20.74
CA VAL A 521 13.29 -4.29 20.35
C VAL A 521 14.28 -3.16 20.03
N GLN A 522 13.96 -2.34 19.04
CA GLN A 522 14.72 -1.14 18.69
C GLN A 522 14.32 0.02 19.61
N ALA A 523 14.68 -0.09 20.89
CA ALA A 523 14.46 0.95 21.89
C ALA A 523 15.68 1.04 22.81
N PHE A 524 15.97 2.25 23.26
CA PHE A 524 16.99 2.53 24.27
C PHE A 524 16.48 2.23 25.68
N ASP A 525 17.41 2.07 26.63
CA ASP A 525 17.08 2.05 28.06
C ASP A 525 16.60 3.45 28.51
N ASN A 526 15.62 3.50 29.41
CA ASN A 526 15.08 4.75 29.95
C ASN A 526 15.93 5.31 31.09
N GLU A 527 16.88 4.53 31.62
CA GLU A 527 17.81 4.98 32.66
C GLU A 527 18.82 6.01 32.10
N PRO A 528 18.89 7.25 32.65
CA PRO A 528 19.77 8.30 32.10
C PRO A 528 21.25 7.93 32.02
N ALA A 529 21.76 7.15 32.97
CA ALA A 529 23.15 6.68 32.96
C ALA A 529 23.41 5.70 31.81
N ALA A 530 22.48 4.77 31.57
CA ALA A 530 22.56 3.83 30.46
C ALA A 530 22.42 4.55 29.12
N ARG A 531 21.48 5.51 29.01
CA ARG A 531 21.29 6.30 27.77
C ARG A 531 22.57 6.99 27.35
N LYS A 532 23.31 7.60 28.29
CA LYS A 532 24.57 8.29 27.98
C LYS A 532 25.66 7.38 27.41
N ALA A 533 25.64 6.09 27.75
CA ALA A 533 26.58 5.11 27.20
C ALA A 533 26.07 4.44 25.90
N GLN A 534 24.80 4.60 25.57
CA GLN A 534 24.17 4.03 24.38
C GLN A 534 24.07 5.04 23.23
N ASP A 535 23.64 6.27 23.52
CA ASP A 535 23.41 7.39 22.59
C ASP A 535 24.74 8.10 22.25
N VAL A 536 25.67 7.37 21.64
CA VAL A 536 27.09 7.74 21.44
C VAL A 536 27.51 7.69 19.97
N GLY A 537 26.56 7.73 19.03
CA GLY A 537 26.86 7.71 17.62
C GLY A 537 26.95 6.31 17.01
N LEU A 538 27.05 6.27 15.68
CA LEU A 538 27.13 5.04 14.89
C LEU A 538 28.43 4.26 15.11
N ASP A 539 29.49 4.91 15.59
CA ASP A 539 30.76 4.27 15.90
C ASP A 539 30.79 3.66 17.32
N GLY A 540 29.76 3.90 18.14
CA GLY A 540 29.65 3.35 19.49
C GLY A 540 30.69 3.91 20.47
N LEU A 541 31.25 5.10 20.21
CA LEU A 541 32.26 5.72 21.02
C LEU A 541 31.81 7.12 21.45
N SER A 542 31.82 7.40 22.76
CA SER A 542 31.68 8.80 23.20
C SER A 542 32.87 9.64 22.72
N ASN A 543 32.67 10.94 22.52
CA ASN A 543 33.73 11.93 22.26
C ASN A 543 35.04 11.74 23.06
N THR A 544 34.95 11.30 24.33
CA THR A 544 36.13 11.03 25.17
C THR A 544 36.89 9.78 24.72
N SER A 545 36.17 8.73 24.34
CA SER A 545 36.74 7.47 23.82
C SER A 545 37.30 7.65 22.41
N GLU A 546 36.64 8.47 21.58
CA GLU A 546 37.12 8.81 20.23
C GLU A 546 38.50 9.47 20.25
N LYS A 547 38.73 10.42 21.17
CA LYS A 547 40.06 11.05 21.38
C LYS A 547 41.17 10.03 21.55
N VAL A 548 40.87 8.94 22.26
CA VAL A 548 41.82 7.88 22.54
C VAL A 548 41.99 6.98 21.31
N LYS A 549 40.88 6.54 20.69
CA LYS A 549 40.88 5.64 19.53
C LYS A 549 41.58 6.28 18.32
N PHE A 550 41.31 7.56 18.07
CA PHE A 550 41.78 8.30 16.89
C PHE A 550 42.93 9.27 17.20
N ALA A 551 43.62 9.09 18.32
CA ALA A 551 44.70 9.98 18.77
C ALA A 551 45.75 10.26 17.70
N ALA A 552 46.09 9.25 16.88
CA ALA A 552 47.07 9.39 15.80
C ALA A 552 46.59 10.34 14.69
N GLN A 553 45.34 10.18 14.23
CA GLN A 553 44.73 11.03 13.22
C GLN A 553 44.52 12.44 13.76
N ILE A 554 43.99 12.57 14.97
CA ILE A 554 43.75 13.86 15.63
C ILE A 554 45.07 14.64 15.79
N ALA A 555 46.14 13.97 16.22
CA ALA A 555 47.46 14.61 16.35
C ALA A 555 47.96 15.15 15.00
N GLN A 556 47.79 14.40 13.92
CA GLN A 556 48.17 14.86 12.57
C GLN A 556 47.33 16.06 12.11
N ILE A 557 46.01 16.02 12.32
CA ILE A 557 45.12 17.13 11.95
C ILE A 557 45.53 18.40 12.72
N LYS A 558 45.74 18.29 14.05
CA LYS A 558 46.09 19.42 14.92
C LYS A 558 47.37 20.14 14.52
N THR A 559 48.34 19.47 13.88
CA THR A 559 49.56 20.15 13.40
C THR A 559 49.27 21.24 12.35
N GLN A 560 48.11 21.18 11.70
CA GLN A 560 47.66 22.15 10.69
C GLN A 560 46.72 23.21 11.25
N LEU A 561 46.23 23.07 12.49
CA LEU A 561 45.17 23.90 13.07
C LEU A 561 45.72 24.98 14.01
N ASN A 562 44.98 26.07 14.14
CA ASN A 562 45.15 27.03 15.21
C ASN A 562 44.59 26.47 16.56
N PRO A 563 44.91 27.09 17.71
CA PRO A 563 44.47 26.57 19.01
C PRO A 563 42.96 26.43 19.15
N ASP A 564 42.18 27.36 18.61
CA ASP A 564 40.71 27.33 18.71
C ASP A 564 40.10 26.19 17.88
N ALA A 565 40.56 26.00 16.64
CA ALA A 565 40.13 24.91 15.78
C ALA A 565 40.60 23.54 16.31
N ALA A 566 41.80 23.48 16.91
CA ALA A 566 42.28 22.28 17.58
C ALA A 566 41.42 21.91 18.80
N ALA A 567 40.96 22.90 19.58
CA ALA A 567 40.04 22.69 20.68
C ALA A 567 38.64 22.26 20.20
N ALA A 568 38.16 22.84 19.10
CA ALA A 568 36.90 22.42 18.48
C ALA A 568 36.95 20.96 17.99
N LEU A 569 38.06 20.56 17.35
CA LEU A 569 38.31 19.17 16.95
C LEU A 569 38.39 18.22 18.15
N ASP A 570 38.95 18.67 19.27
CA ASP A 570 38.90 17.88 20.50
C ASP A 570 37.49 17.74 21.03
N ASN A 571 36.63 18.74 20.94
CA ASN A 571 35.30 18.61 21.49
C ASN A 571 34.42 17.62 20.72
N ASP A 572 34.67 17.47 19.42
CA ASP A 572 33.88 16.65 18.50
C ASP A 572 34.80 15.93 17.47
N PRO A 573 35.53 14.87 17.88
CA PRO A 573 36.50 14.17 17.03
C PRO A 573 35.87 13.49 15.80
N SER A 574 34.69 12.87 15.93
CA SER A 574 33.93 12.26 14.83
C SER A 574 33.11 13.25 14.00
N SER A 575 32.83 14.47 14.45
CA SER A 575 31.92 15.41 13.76
C SER A 575 30.46 14.94 13.68
N ASP A 576 30.03 14.17 14.67
CA ASP A 576 28.74 13.49 14.77
C ASP A 576 27.90 13.92 15.99
N ASP A 577 28.36 14.90 16.75
CA ASP A 577 27.60 15.55 17.83
C ASP A 577 26.25 16.14 17.35
N TYR A 578 25.19 15.83 18.10
CA TYR A 578 23.86 16.40 17.92
C TYR A 578 23.71 17.78 18.56
N GLY A 579 23.12 18.72 17.81
CA GLY A 579 22.72 20.04 18.29
C GLY A 579 21.23 20.30 18.10
N TYR A 580 20.47 20.38 19.20
CA TYR A 580 19.06 20.78 19.13
C TYR A 580 18.92 22.25 18.73
N PHE A 581 18.07 22.53 17.74
CA PHE A 581 17.95 23.87 17.14
C PHE A 581 17.49 24.97 18.13
N ARG A 582 16.85 24.61 19.26
CA ARG A 582 16.47 25.53 20.35
C ARG A 582 17.43 25.52 21.55
N GLY A 583 18.62 24.94 21.41
CA GLY A 583 19.58 24.86 22.49
C GLY A 583 20.10 26.25 22.92
N SER A 584 20.29 26.43 24.23
CA SER A 584 20.76 27.68 24.85
C SER A 584 22.13 28.14 24.33
N ASN A 585 23.01 27.20 23.95
CA ASN A 585 24.31 27.51 23.34
C ASN A 585 24.18 28.31 22.04
N LEU A 586 23.15 27.99 21.23
CA LEU A 586 22.86 28.69 19.98
C LEU A 586 22.25 30.07 20.23
N ASP A 587 21.52 30.22 21.34
CA ASP A 587 20.96 31.50 21.78
C ASP A 587 22.08 32.46 22.24
N ASN A 588 23.05 31.96 23.00
CA ASN A 588 24.18 32.74 23.51
C ASN A 588 25.03 33.37 22.39
N ILE A 589 25.13 32.70 21.24
CA ILE A 589 25.85 33.21 20.07
C ILE A 589 24.95 33.94 19.06
N ASN A 590 23.66 34.12 19.37
CA ASN A 590 22.65 34.68 18.47
C ASN A 590 22.64 34.00 17.09
N ALA A 591 22.68 32.66 17.07
CA ALA A 591 22.70 31.89 15.83
C ALA A 591 21.43 32.08 15.00
N GLY A 592 21.60 32.33 13.70
CA GLY A 592 20.54 32.28 12.68
C GLY A 592 19.99 30.87 12.46
N VAL A 593 18.92 30.75 11.67
CA VAL A 593 18.18 29.48 11.50
C VAL A 593 19.07 28.40 10.86
N LEU A 594 19.85 28.73 9.82
CA LEU A 594 20.77 27.78 9.18
C LEU A 594 21.81 27.22 10.15
N ARG A 595 22.38 28.08 11.02
CA ARG A 595 23.40 27.66 11.98
C ARG A 595 22.81 26.75 13.06
N ARG A 596 21.53 26.91 13.41
CA ARG A 596 20.85 26.08 14.41
C ARG A 596 20.64 24.64 13.94
N TYR A 597 20.37 24.46 12.65
CA TYR A 597 20.18 23.12 12.08
C TYR A 597 21.48 22.45 11.61
N GLN A 598 22.61 23.16 11.62
CA GLN A 598 23.87 22.63 11.09
C GLN A 598 24.34 21.31 11.72
N ASN A 599 24.07 21.10 13.03
CA ASN A 599 24.41 19.88 13.76
C ASN A 599 23.18 19.06 14.16
N TYR A 600 22.01 19.32 13.58
CA TYR A 600 20.76 18.64 13.94
C TYR A 600 20.74 17.15 13.54
N ASN A 601 21.57 16.74 12.58
CA ASN A 601 21.62 15.36 12.10
C ASN A 601 22.75 14.52 12.73
N GLY A 602 23.42 15.04 13.76
CA GLY A 602 24.41 14.27 14.51
C GLY A 602 23.76 13.10 15.24
N PRO A 603 24.32 11.88 15.22
CA PRO A 603 23.82 10.74 15.99
C PRO A 603 24.20 10.78 17.48
N GLU A 604 25.37 11.29 17.89
CA GLU A 604 25.75 11.33 19.31
C GLU A 604 24.85 12.32 20.06
N GLY A 605 24.07 11.84 21.03
CA GLY A 605 23.21 12.68 21.86
C GLY A 605 21.87 13.07 21.23
N ASN A 606 21.43 12.42 20.16
CA ASN A 606 20.19 12.76 19.45
C ASN A 606 18.91 12.18 20.10
N SER A 607 19.06 11.31 21.10
CA SER A 607 17.99 10.57 21.73
C SER A 607 17.97 10.76 23.26
N LYS A 608 18.27 11.97 23.74
CA LYS A 608 18.27 12.32 25.17
C LYS A 608 16.94 12.02 25.87
N THR A 609 17.00 11.50 27.09
CA THR A 609 15.80 11.38 27.95
C THR A 609 15.26 12.76 28.34
N SER A 610 13.99 12.84 28.74
CA SER A 610 13.40 14.10 29.19
C SER A 610 14.16 14.74 30.35
N GLN A 611 14.72 13.92 31.25
CA GLN A 611 15.57 14.41 32.34
C GLN A 611 16.88 15.00 31.81
N GLN A 612 17.59 14.29 30.93
CA GLN A 612 18.84 14.80 30.33
C GLN A 612 18.60 16.09 29.53
N SER A 613 17.52 16.13 28.74
CA SER A 613 17.12 17.30 27.98
C SER A 613 16.83 18.51 28.88
N ARG A 614 16.15 18.29 30.02
CA ARG A 614 15.87 19.33 31.02
C ARG A 614 17.14 19.82 31.70
N ASP A 615 18.03 18.92 32.08
CA ASP A 615 19.25 19.24 32.81
C ASP A 615 20.25 20.00 31.93
N GLU A 616 20.32 19.67 30.63
CA GLU A 616 21.29 20.29 29.71
C GLU A 616 20.74 21.54 29.00
N LEU A 617 19.50 21.48 28.51
CA LEU A 617 18.93 22.52 27.65
C LEU A 617 17.79 23.29 28.31
N GLY A 618 17.28 22.83 29.46
CA GLY A 618 16.09 23.41 30.09
C GLY A 618 14.78 23.10 29.35
N ILE A 619 14.78 22.14 28.42
CA ILE A 619 13.64 21.80 27.55
C ILE A 619 13.24 20.34 27.78
N GLU A 620 11.95 20.04 27.83
CA GLU A 620 11.45 18.67 28.12
C GLU A 620 11.74 17.64 27.04
N ASN A 621 11.80 18.07 25.78
CA ASN A 621 12.14 17.20 24.66
C ASN A 621 13.08 17.93 23.69
N SER A 622 14.24 17.32 23.44
CA SER A 622 15.22 17.76 22.47
C SER A 622 15.66 16.62 21.54
N ALA A 623 15.03 15.45 21.64
CA ALA A 623 15.38 14.31 20.80
C ALA A 623 14.96 14.58 19.34
N SER A 624 15.79 14.13 18.40
CA SER A 624 15.54 14.25 16.95
C SER A 624 15.05 12.96 16.32
N THR A 625 15.15 11.83 17.04
CA THR A 625 14.95 10.47 16.51
C THR A 625 13.94 9.68 17.30
#